data_AF-A0A925P8D6-F1
#
_entry.id   AF-A0A925P8D6-F1
#
_cell.length_a   1.000
_cell.length_b   1.000
_cell.length_c   1.000
_cell.angle_alpha   90.00
_cell.angle_beta   90.00
_cell.angle_gamma   90.00
#
_symmetry.space_group_name_H-M   'P 1'
#
loop_
_entity.id
_entity.type
_entity.pdbx_description
1 polymer ?
#
loop_
_entity_poly.entity_id
_entity_poly.type
_entity_poly.pdbx_seq_one_letter_code
_entity_poly.pdbx_strand_id
1 'polypeptide(L)'
;MSVQFQYSVGGGPRQGFAGASLAKPRLARANMRPDMAEIDHLAATWLSDALFAYKADITIWRVEGGAAVRVFRGLRRLAPRFKGVEAQTLAYTIEGPWDWLMRRPLVQNQAVPPLEGEGPPVMVPQGLLVLGQDDTGVTVNVGQALGAIIDYAIDIGVPITKGVIEGFDFQAGWDQIRDLQVSDGITRLLQVAPDAVVEWDSTTVNPTINIRRCADLPAVTLALAPEGAAPEDFGPLGYAELESCRIVDRPDLVIPGAWLYFRSTDTNNGVPQVRIDEDIAKAEGALPTDENALVRTIELAGSNRSTSTISQKCVTGIIPVGLGEILTPDDGTDFTNLLKFFARADALKWLLDDGVTCSKLTPGSLVSGTFREALIINEETGEVTRDFPDTSLVRELVEGGITPWMEGGSLNRKGEEQEVTYTVEGTRTEGEGDETTVTPFSAVLTRAFMATNVSTRTYNYAESSDETEGEPVPTGLAASLYAAMSAVQYEGSFTLRERECTLWARPGLVINLTGGRDEWEDMKAIIQNVSYDLTTGTTQVTLGFNRELGAGDLVAIMRSNRRRTLADVGLVRATGRY
;
A
#
# COMPACT_ATOMS: atom_id res chain seq x y z
N MET A 1 26.06 43.08 26.50
CA MET A 1 24.69 43.39 26.97
C MET A 1 24.22 42.22 27.83
N SER A 2 23.39 42.41 28.86
CA SER A 2 22.95 41.29 29.71
C SER A 2 21.82 40.50 29.06
N VAL A 3 21.98 39.19 28.85
CA VAL A 3 20.89 38.33 28.40
C VAL A 3 19.93 38.07 29.56
N GLN A 4 18.62 38.23 29.30
CA GLN A 4 17.56 37.92 30.25
C GLN A 4 16.64 36.84 29.69
N PHE A 5 16.21 35.92 30.55
CA PHE A 5 15.17 34.96 30.21
C PHE A 5 13.83 35.41 30.80
N GLN A 6 12.77 35.27 30.01
CA GLN A 6 11.40 35.60 30.39
C GLN A 6 10.48 34.44 30.03
N TYR A 7 9.34 34.34 30.70
CA TYR A 7 8.30 33.36 30.38
C TYR A 7 6.94 34.03 30.21
N SER A 8 6.02 33.37 29.52
CA SER A 8 4.62 33.76 29.42
C SER A 8 3.73 32.53 29.54
N VAL A 9 2.54 32.69 30.13
CA VAL A 9 1.56 31.61 30.31
C VAL A 9 0.31 31.93 29.47
N GLY A 10 -0.11 31.00 28.63
CA GLY A 10 -1.35 31.11 27.83
C GLY A 10 -1.39 32.34 26.91
N GLY A 11 -0.25 32.79 26.40
CA GLY A 11 -0.14 34.03 25.60
C GLY A 11 -0.24 35.33 26.42
N GLY A 12 -0.22 35.25 27.75
CA GLY A 12 -0.20 36.39 28.66
C GLY A 12 1.10 37.21 28.61
N PRO A 13 1.20 38.27 29.43
CA PRO A 13 2.37 39.13 29.44
C PRO A 13 3.64 38.36 29.82
N ARG A 14 4.78 38.79 29.27
CA ARG A 14 6.10 38.25 29.60
C ARG A 14 6.51 38.66 31.00
N GLN A 15 7.02 37.69 31.77
CA GLN A 15 7.46 37.85 33.15
C GLN A 15 8.91 37.36 33.30
N GLY A 16 9.68 38.01 34.18
CA GLY A 16 11.02 37.55 34.53
C GLY A 16 10.98 36.38 35.52
N PHE A 17 11.90 35.43 35.39
CA PHE A 17 12.00 34.27 36.31
C PHE A 17 12.27 34.70 37.77
N ALA A 18 13.24 35.61 37.97
CA ALA A 18 13.61 36.08 39.31
C ALA A 18 12.46 36.78 40.05
N GLY A 19 11.61 37.52 39.32
CA GLY A 19 10.45 38.20 39.90
C GLY A 19 9.35 37.26 40.42
N ALA A 20 9.36 36.01 39.96
CA ALA A 20 8.42 34.96 40.37
C ALA A 20 9.09 33.88 41.24
N SER A 21 10.27 34.15 41.81
CA SER A 21 11.05 33.18 42.59
C SER A 21 11.37 31.87 41.84
N LEU A 22 11.47 31.95 40.51
CA LEU A 22 11.85 30.84 39.65
C LEU A 22 13.34 30.88 39.35
N ALA A 23 13.98 29.72 39.38
CA ALA A 23 15.31 29.53 38.81
C ALA A 23 15.27 29.69 37.28
N LYS A 24 16.42 29.98 36.66
CA LYS A 24 16.52 29.91 35.20
C LYS A 24 16.27 28.47 34.75
N PRO A 25 15.59 28.26 33.60
CA PRO A 25 15.25 26.90 33.17
C PRO A 25 16.50 26.12 32.77
N ARG A 26 16.47 24.81 32.99
CA ARG A 26 17.30 23.86 32.24
C ARG A 26 16.50 23.41 31.03
N LEU A 27 17.09 23.52 29.85
CA LEU A 27 16.44 23.16 28.59
C LEU A 27 17.10 21.91 28.04
N ALA A 28 16.32 20.97 27.53
CA ALA A 28 16.82 19.81 26.79
C ALA A 28 16.09 19.73 25.46
N ARG A 29 16.83 19.49 24.38
CA ARG A 29 16.30 19.26 23.03
C ARG A 29 16.75 17.91 22.54
N ALA A 30 15.84 17.15 21.93
CA ALA A 30 16.09 15.77 21.59
C ALA A 30 15.46 15.38 20.25
N ASN A 31 16.22 14.68 19.40
CA ASN A 31 15.71 14.12 18.16
C ASN A 31 14.66 13.04 18.47
N MET A 32 13.48 13.13 17.85
CA MET A 32 12.33 12.21 18.01
C MET A 32 11.90 11.96 19.47
N ARG A 33 12.10 12.95 20.35
CA ARG A 33 11.66 12.91 21.74
C ARG A 33 11.13 14.28 22.17
N PRO A 34 10.37 14.37 23.27
CA PRO A 34 9.96 15.66 23.82
C PRO A 34 11.17 16.51 24.19
N ASP A 35 11.25 17.71 23.61
CA ASP A 35 12.04 18.78 24.21
C ASP A 35 11.48 19.07 25.61
N MET A 36 12.34 19.37 26.57
CA MET A 36 11.95 19.58 27.96
C MET A 36 12.50 20.89 28.49
N ALA A 37 11.70 21.56 29.33
CA ALA A 37 12.16 22.64 30.18
C ALA A 37 11.87 22.29 31.65
N GLU A 38 12.92 22.27 32.45
CA GLU A 38 12.85 22.08 33.90
C GLU A 38 13.05 23.42 34.60
N ILE A 39 12.11 23.78 35.48
CA ILE A 39 12.15 25.04 36.23
C ILE A 39 11.94 24.75 37.70
N ASP A 40 12.92 25.09 38.52
CA ASP A 40 12.78 25.05 39.97
C ASP A 40 12.13 26.33 40.49
N HIS A 41 11.14 26.16 41.36
CA HIS A 41 10.44 27.24 42.05
C HIS A 41 10.67 27.12 43.55
N LEU A 42 11.26 28.15 44.14
CA LEU A 42 11.42 28.25 45.60
C LEU A 42 10.07 28.62 46.22
N ALA A 43 9.34 27.62 46.69
CA ALA A 43 8.02 27.81 47.27
C ALA A 43 8.15 28.34 48.70
N ALA A 44 7.37 29.37 49.04
CA ALA A 44 7.35 29.94 50.39
C ALA A 44 6.90 28.93 51.45
N THR A 45 5.96 28.04 51.09
CA THR A 45 5.48 26.95 51.95
C THR A 45 5.13 25.68 51.15
N TRP A 46 5.06 24.55 51.85
CA TRP A 46 4.81 23.23 51.24
C TRP A 46 3.41 23.13 50.64
N LEU A 47 2.47 23.93 51.13
CA LEU A 47 1.08 23.98 50.68
C LEU A 47 0.84 25.07 49.63
N SER A 48 1.87 25.83 49.23
CA SER A 48 1.71 26.87 48.20
C SER A 48 1.11 26.28 46.93
N ASP A 49 0.18 26.98 46.32
CA ASP A 49 -0.39 26.57 45.04
C ASP A 49 0.68 26.54 43.95
N ALA A 50 0.50 25.63 42.98
CA ALA A 50 1.36 25.61 41.82
C ALA A 50 1.15 26.89 41.01
N LEU A 51 2.23 27.62 40.73
CA LEU A 51 2.23 28.82 39.89
C LEU A 51 1.69 28.52 38.50
N PHE A 52 2.02 27.35 37.96
CA PHE A 52 1.54 26.88 36.67
C PHE A 52 0.50 25.78 36.84
N ALA A 53 -0.70 26.02 36.30
CA ALA A 53 -1.75 25.01 36.23
C ALA A 53 -1.32 23.80 35.39
N TYR A 54 -1.92 22.63 35.64
CA TYR A 54 -1.72 21.47 34.78
C TYR A 54 -2.14 21.78 33.34
N LYS A 55 -1.30 21.40 32.36
CA LYS A 55 -1.45 21.73 30.93
C LYS A 55 -1.44 23.23 30.60
N ALA A 56 -0.92 24.08 31.49
CA ALA A 56 -0.67 25.48 31.13
C ALA A 56 0.32 25.54 29.96
N ASP A 57 -0.01 26.33 28.93
CA ASP A 57 0.88 26.65 27.80
C ASP A 57 1.92 27.65 28.26
N ILE A 58 3.18 27.22 28.29
CA ILE A 58 4.30 28.01 28.77
C ILE A 58 5.26 28.22 27.62
N THR A 59 5.63 29.48 27.43
CA THR A 59 6.58 29.91 26.41
C THR A 59 7.74 30.63 27.05
N ILE A 60 8.96 30.28 26.66
CA ILE A 60 10.21 30.84 27.19
C ILE A 60 10.88 31.68 26.10
N TRP A 61 11.32 32.87 26.50
CA TRP A 61 11.93 33.88 25.66
C TRP A 61 13.34 34.18 26.13
N ARG A 62 14.28 34.28 25.19
CA ARG A 62 15.59 34.92 25.38
C ARG A 62 15.46 36.37 24.95
N VAL A 63 15.85 37.29 25.83
CA VAL A 63 15.79 38.74 25.59
C VAL A 63 17.19 39.32 25.66
N GLU A 64 17.61 39.95 24.57
CA GLU A 64 18.93 40.56 24.44
C GLU A 64 18.81 41.90 23.71
N GLY A 65 19.36 42.97 24.28
CA GLY A 65 19.30 44.31 23.68
C GLY A 65 17.88 44.84 23.41
N GLY A 66 16.87 44.31 24.11
CA GLY A 66 15.44 44.63 23.89
C GLY A 66 14.74 43.76 22.84
N ALA A 67 15.47 43.00 22.04
CA ALA A 67 14.90 42.00 21.13
C ALA A 67 14.57 40.72 21.92
N ALA A 68 13.40 40.13 21.66
CA ALA A 68 12.96 38.90 22.32
C ALA A 68 12.71 37.81 21.29
N VAL A 69 13.39 36.68 21.46
CA VAL A 69 13.29 35.50 20.60
C VAL A 69 12.75 34.34 21.43
N ARG A 70 11.78 33.60 20.91
CA ARG A 70 11.33 32.37 21.57
C ARG A 70 12.33 31.27 21.42
N VAL A 71 12.58 30.59 22.53
CA VAL A 71 13.54 29.49 22.60
C VAL A 71 12.86 28.17 22.94
N PHE A 72 11.65 28.20 23.51
CA PHE A 72 10.90 27.02 23.86
C PHE A 72 9.41 27.33 24.02
N ARG A 73 8.55 26.38 23.66
CA ARG A 73 7.11 26.38 23.99
C ARG A 73 6.68 24.96 24.32
N GLY A 74 5.93 24.80 25.40
CA GLY A 74 5.49 23.49 25.88
C GLY A 74 4.31 23.58 26.84
N LEU A 75 3.81 22.41 27.24
CA LEU A 75 2.74 22.32 28.24
C LEU A 75 3.30 21.84 29.57
N ARG A 76 2.86 22.44 30.68
CA ARG A 76 3.23 21.93 32.01
C ARG A 76 2.63 20.55 32.24
N ARG A 77 3.47 19.56 32.55
CA ARG A 77 3.07 18.17 32.77
C ARG A 77 3.21 17.75 34.22
N LEU A 78 4.38 17.97 34.80
CA LEU A 78 4.67 17.60 36.17
C LEU A 78 4.97 18.84 37.02
N ALA A 79 4.70 18.74 38.32
CA ALA A 79 5.25 19.68 39.30
C ALA A 79 5.43 18.97 40.65
N PRO A 80 6.34 17.97 40.73
CA PRO A 80 6.70 17.35 41.99
C PRO A 80 7.15 18.40 43.03
N ARG A 81 6.82 18.12 44.29
CA ARG A 81 7.22 18.92 45.46
C ARG A 81 8.35 18.19 46.16
N PHE A 82 9.45 18.89 46.42
CA PHE A 82 10.59 18.39 47.17
C PHE A 82 10.77 19.19 48.45
N LYS A 83 10.97 18.50 49.57
CA LYS A 83 11.27 19.10 50.87
C LYS A 83 12.73 18.81 51.19
N GLY A 84 13.58 19.82 51.00
CA GLY A 84 14.96 19.79 51.45
C GLY A 84 15.11 20.22 52.91
N VAL A 85 16.32 20.10 53.43
CA VAL A 85 16.68 20.55 54.79
C VAL A 85 16.61 22.08 54.90
N GLU A 86 17.00 22.79 53.84
CA GLU A 86 17.14 24.26 53.82
C GLU A 86 16.09 24.98 52.95
N ALA A 87 15.44 24.27 52.02
CA ALA A 87 14.51 24.86 51.07
C ALA A 87 13.39 23.90 50.67
N GLN A 88 12.29 24.47 50.20
CA GLN A 88 11.16 23.75 49.62
C GLN A 88 11.06 24.12 48.14
N THR A 89 11.09 23.11 47.29
CA THR A 89 11.19 23.31 45.84
C THR A 89 10.03 22.65 45.11
N LEU A 90 9.40 23.40 44.20
CA LEU A 90 8.48 22.88 43.20
C LEU A 90 9.23 22.80 41.87
N ALA A 91 9.48 21.59 41.37
CA ALA A 91 10.18 21.42 40.10
C ALA A 91 9.15 21.22 38.98
N TYR A 92 9.00 22.21 38.10
CA TYR A 92 8.10 22.10 36.95
C TYR A 92 8.79 21.40 35.80
N THR A 93 8.10 20.42 35.20
CA THR A 93 8.49 19.83 33.91
C THR A 93 7.51 20.29 32.85
N ILE A 94 8.05 20.96 31.84
CA ILE A 94 7.31 21.44 30.68
C ILE A 94 7.78 20.64 29.47
N GLU A 95 6.85 19.96 28.80
CA GLU A 95 7.15 19.11 27.65
C GLU A 95 6.75 19.83 26.35
N GLY A 96 7.65 19.78 25.38
CA GLY A 96 7.56 20.45 24.10
C GLY A 96 6.67 19.74 23.08
N PRO A 97 6.77 20.13 21.80
CA PRO A 97 5.79 19.77 20.78
C PRO A 97 5.70 18.28 20.46
N TRP A 98 6.80 17.54 20.56
CA TRP A 98 6.79 16.10 20.31
C TRP A 98 5.88 15.34 21.29
N ASP A 99 5.81 15.76 22.56
CA ASP A 99 4.87 15.19 23.54
C ASP A 99 3.41 15.44 23.15
N TRP A 100 3.13 16.52 22.40
CA TRP A 100 1.79 16.75 21.88
C TRP A 100 1.42 15.69 20.84
N LEU A 101 2.38 15.25 20.01
CA LEU A 101 2.17 14.18 19.02
C LEU A 101 2.06 12.81 19.66
N MET A 102 2.83 12.53 20.72
CA MET A 102 2.79 11.27 21.48
C MET A 102 1.46 11.02 22.20
N ARG A 103 0.60 12.04 22.32
CA ARG A 103 -0.68 11.96 23.03
C ARG A 103 -1.88 12.10 22.09
N ARG A 104 -1.65 12.05 20.78
CA ARG A 104 -2.70 12.12 19.77
C ARG A 104 -2.75 10.82 18.98
N PRO A 105 -3.90 10.14 18.94
CA PRO A 105 -4.05 8.98 18.08
C PRO A 105 -3.98 9.42 16.62
N LEU A 106 -3.26 8.63 15.84
CA LEU A 106 -3.31 8.67 14.38
C LEU A 106 -4.47 7.77 13.96
N VAL A 107 -5.41 8.33 13.21
CA VAL A 107 -6.53 7.58 12.64
C VAL A 107 -6.42 7.59 11.13
N GLN A 108 -7.33 6.92 10.47
CA GLN A 108 -7.52 7.05 9.04
C GLN A 108 -8.95 6.72 8.66
N ASN A 109 -9.50 7.47 7.73
CA ASN A 109 -10.76 7.14 7.09
C ASN A 109 -10.63 5.87 6.23
N GLN A 110 -11.34 4.82 6.63
CA GLN A 110 -11.44 3.55 5.90
C GLN A 110 -12.81 3.43 5.24
N ALA A 111 -12.84 2.95 4.00
CA ALA A 111 -14.08 2.69 3.28
C ALA A 111 -14.70 1.40 3.83
N VAL A 112 -15.89 1.50 4.40
CA VAL A 112 -16.63 0.35 4.94
C VAL A 112 -17.84 0.09 4.04
N PRO A 113 -18.00 -1.13 3.49
CA PRO A 113 -19.17 -1.46 2.70
C PRO A 113 -20.43 -1.47 3.59
N PRO A 114 -21.59 -1.04 3.07
CA PRO A 114 -22.84 -1.10 3.83
C PRO A 114 -23.25 -2.55 4.15
N LEU A 115 -23.76 -2.77 5.36
CA LEU A 115 -24.15 -4.10 5.89
C LEU A 115 -25.32 -4.76 5.14
N GLU A 116 -26.20 -4.00 4.51
CA GLU A 116 -27.38 -4.51 3.79
C GLU A 116 -27.70 -3.64 2.56
N GLY A 117 -27.10 -3.98 1.41
CA GLY A 117 -27.57 -3.52 0.09
C GLY A 117 -27.13 -2.12 -0.38
N GLU A 118 -27.24 -1.95 -1.70
CA GLU A 118 -26.63 -0.94 -2.57
C GLU A 118 -26.46 0.48 -2.00
N GLY A 119 -25.21 0.94 -1.97
CA GLY A 119 -24.80 2.30 -1.66
C GLY A 119 -23.28 2.44 -1.77
N PRO A 120 -22.74 3.66 -2.00
CA PRO A 120 -21.31 3.87 -2.00
C PRO A 120 -20.73 3.57 -0.60
N PRO A 121 -19.44 3.19 -0.51
CA PRO A 121 -18.79 2.94 0.77
C PRO A 121 -18.93 4.14 1.72
N VAL A 122 -19.16 3.87 3.01
CA VAL A 122 -19.17 4.91 4.05
C VAL A 122 -17.77 5.04 4.62
N MET A 123 -17.30 6.28 4.74
CA MET A 123 -15.99 6.57 5.32
C MET A 123 -16.07 6.64 6.84
N VAL A 124 -15.31 5.79 7.51
CA VAL A 124 -15.28 5.72 8.96
C VAL A 124 -13.84 5.92 9.44
N PRO A 125 -13.57 6.88 10.34
CA PRO A 125 -12.24 7.02 10.94
C PRO A 125 -11.96 5.82 11.84
N GLN A 126 -10.87 5.12 11.57
CA GLN A 126 -10.43 3.94 12.31
C GLN A 126 -8.96 4.07 12.73
N GLY A 127 -8.57 3.36 13.79
CA GLY A 127 -7.17 3.19 14.15
C GLY A 127 -6.39 2.27 13.21
N LEU A 128 -7.02 1.73 12.15
CA LEU A 128 -6.35 0.94 11.12
C LEU A 128 -5.70 1.88 10.09
N LEU A 129 -4.39 1.78 9.97
CA LEU A 129 -3.53 2.63 9.15
C LEU A 129 -2.80 1.80 8.09
N VAL A 130 -2.50 2.39 6.94
CA VAL A 130 -1.67 1.79 5.86
C VAL A 130 -0.56 2.76 5.42
N LEU A 131 0.54 2.83 6.16
CA LEU A 131 1.59 3.82 5.84
C LEU A 131 2.19 3.56 4.44
N GLY A 132 2.60 4.61 3.72
CA GLY A 132 3.20 4.47 2.39
C GLY A 132 2.22 4.42 1.21
N GLN A 133 0.94 4.69 1.45
CA GLN A 133 -0.13 4.76 0.44
C GLN A 133 -0.81 6.15 0.50
N ASP A 134 -1.34 6.67 -0.61
CA ASP A 134 -2.26 7.82 -0.63
C ASP A 134 -3.71 7.38 -0.39
N ASP A 135 -4.66 8.25 -0.71
CA ASP A 135 -6.10 8.00 -0.57
C ASP A 135 -6.75 7.35 -1.78
N THR A 136 -6.03 7.21 -2.89
CA THR A 136 -6.46 6.47 -4.07
C THR A 136 -5.94 5.04 -4.08
N GLY A 137 -5.11 4.70 -3.10
CA GLY A 137 -4.50 3.38 -2.98
C GLY A 137 -3.12 3.30 -3.63
N VAL A 138 -2.56 4.41 -4.12
CA VAL A 138 -1.28 4.47 -4.82
C VAL A 138 -0.14 4.65 -3.83
N THR A 139 1.02 4.04 -4.12
CA THR A 139 2.22 4.19 -3.28
C THR A 139 2.77 5.61 -3.35
N VAL A 140 2.98 6.21 -2.18
CA VAL A 140 3.61 7.52 -2.03
C VAL A 140 5.04 7.39 -1.53
N ASN A 141 5.84 8.42 -1.79
CA ASN A 141 7.16 8.49 -1.20
C ASN A 141 7.08 8.80 0.31
N VAL A 142 8.15 8.54 1.05
CA VAL A 142 8.21 8.72 2.50
C VAL A 142 7.97 10.18 2.89
N GLY A 143 8.47 11.15 2.11
CA GLY A 143 8.27 12.58 2.36
C GLY A 143 6.80 13.00 2.29
N GLN A 144 6.06 12.49 1.30
CA GLN A 144 4.63 12.72 1.13
C GLN A 144 3.83 12.12 2.29
N ALA A 145 4.16 10.88 2.70
CA ALA A 145 3.52 10.22 3.83
C ALA A 145 3.76 10.99 5.15
N LEU A 146 5.00 11.45 5.40
CA LEU A 146 5.33 12.29 6.56
C LEU A 146 4.56 13.61 6.54
N GLY A 147 4.52 14.28 5.39
CA GLY A 147 3.80 15.53 5.21
C GLY A 147 2.31 15.38 5.54
N ALA A 148 1.69 14.29 5.11
CA ALA A 148 0.28 14.01 5.36
C ALA A 148 -0.03 13.68 6.83
N ILE A 149 0.85 12.98 7.56
CA ILE A 149 0.70 12.77 9.01
C ILE A 149 0.82 14.10 9.78
N ILE A 150 1.74 14.98 9.38
CA ILE A 150 1.89 16.30 10.00
C ILE A 150 0.68 17.20 9.71
N ASP A 151 0.17 17.17 8.48
CA ASP A 151 -1.03 17.92 8.09
C ASP A 151 -2.24 17.46 8.91
N TYR A 152 -2.42 16.15 9.11
CA TYR A 152 -3.44 15.64 10.01
C TYR A 152 -3.30 16.18 11.44
N ALA A 153 -2.08 16.16 12.00
CA ALA A 153 -1.84 16.67 13.35
C ALA A 153 -2.27 18.14 13.49
N ILE A 154 -1.99 18.95 12.48
CA ILE A 154 -2.43 20.35 12.41
C ILE A 154 -3.96 20.44 12.35
N ASP A 155 -4.61 19.63 11.51
CA ASP A 155 -6.06 19.63 11.32
C ASP A 155 -6.83 19.25 12.61
N ILE A 156 -6.32 18.32 13.41
CA ILE A 156 -6.90 17.97 14.72
C ILE A 156 -6.54 18.97 15.83
N GLY A 157 -5.90 20.09 15.47
CA GLY A 157 -5.64 21.22 16.37
C GLY A 157 -4.38 21.09 17.22
N VAL A 158 -3.39 20.28 16.81
CA VAL A 158 -2.06 20.34 17.44
C VAL A 158 -1.39 21.67 17.05
N PRO A 159 -0.90 22.47 18.01
CA PRO A 159 -0.39 23.82 17.74
C PRO A 159 1.04 23.82 17.20
N ILE A 160 1.24 23.18 16.04
CA ILE A 160 2.51 23.09 15.32
C ILE A 160 2.39 23.71 13.92
N THR A 161 3.54 23.95 13.28
CA THR A 161 3.62 24.36 11.88
C THR A 161 4.42 23.33 11.10
N LYS A 162 3.95 22.94 9.90
CA LYS A 162 4.74 22.08 9.01
C LYS A 162 5.89 22.89 8.43
N GLY A 163 7.12 22.43 8.66
CA GLY A 163 8.33 22.98 8.08
C GLY A 163 8.79 22.19 6.86
N VAL A 164 10.10 22.14 6.69
CA VAL A 164 10.78 21.50 5.57
C VAL A 164 10.89 19.99 5.78
N ILE A 165 10.57 19.20 4.74
CA ILE A 165 10.77 17.75 4.68
C ILE A 165 11.64 17.45 3.46
N GLU A 166 12.89 17.03 3.66
CA GLU A 166 13.90 16.90 2.59
C GLU A 166 14.68 15.58 2.70
N GLY A 167 15.02 15.00 1.54
CA GLY A 167 15.79 13.76 1.44
C GLY A 167 14.96 12.47 1.48
N PHE A 168 13.63 12.56 1.31
CA PHE A 168 12.70 11.42 1.45
C PHE A 168 11.97 11.02 0.15
N ASP A 169 12.62 11.23 -1.00
CA ASP A 169 12.09 10.94 -2.35
C ASP A 169 12.24 9.45 -2.74
N PHE A 170 11.89 8.55 -1.82
CA PHE A 170 11.92 7.09 -2.03
C PHE A 170 10.69 6.44 -1.37
N GLN A 171 10.38 5.20 -1.74
CA GLN A 171 9.18 4.49 -1.27
C GLN A 171 9.54 3.42 -0.23
N ALA A 172 8.68 3.22 0.78
CA ALA A 172 8.92 2.27 1.88
C ALA A 172 8.01 1.00 1.84
N GLY A 173 7.16 0.85 0.82
CA GLY A 173 6.10 -0.16 0.80
C GLY A 173 4.95 0.14 1.77
N TRP A 174 3.87 -0.62 1.69
CA TRP A 174 2.63 -0.43 2.45
C TRP A 174 2.66 -1.06 3.84
N ASP A 175 2.83 -0.29 4.89
CA ASP A 175 2.85 -0.84 6.25
C ASP A 175 1.48 -0.74 6.93
N GLN A 176 0.75 -1.85 7.00
CA GLN A 176 -0.55 -1.92 7.67
C GLN A 176 -0.36 -2.14 9.18
N ILE A 177 -0.87 -1.19 9.98
CA ILE A 177 -0.70 -1.18 11.43
C ILE A 177 -1.94 -0.60 12.12
N ARG A 178 -2.10 -0.90 13.42
CA ARG A 178 -3.24 -0.43 14.21
C ARG A 178 -2.80 0.42 15.40
N ASP A 179 -3.64 1.40 15.74
CA ASP A 179 -3.65 2.11 17.02
C ASP A 179 -2.34 2.84 17.36
N LEU A 180 -1.76 3.56 16.39
CA LEU A 180 -0.56 4.37 16.59
C LEU A 180 -0.87 5.76 17.14
N GLN A 181 0.07 6.35 17.86
CA GLN A 181 0.10 7.80 18.06
C GLN A 181 0.73 8.49 16.84
N VAL A 182 0.48 9.79 16.67
CA VAL A 182 1.05 10.59 15.58
C VAL A 182 2.58 10.52 15.58
N SER A 183 3.22 10.58 16.75
CA SER A 183 4.68 10.42 16.89
C SER A 183 5.16 9.07 16.35
N ASP A 184 4.43 8.00 16.65
CA ASP A 184 4.82 6.64 16.32
C ASP A 184 4.70 6.41 14.81
N GLY A 185 3.69 7.01 14.17
CA GLY A 185 3.57 7.02 12.71
C GLY A 185 4.75 7.72 12.02
N ILE A 186 5.18 8.88 12.54
CA ILE A 186 6.37 9.59 12.05
C ILE A 186 7.63 8.73 12.25
N THR A 187 7.86 8.23 13.47
CA THR A 187 9.03 7.40 13.77
C THR A 187 9.05 6.14 12.89
N ARG A 188 7.89 5.51 12.66
CA ARG A 188 7.77 4.31 11.82
C ARG A 188 8.18 4.57 10.38
N LEU A 189 7.77 5.69 9.79
CA LEU A 189 8.20 6.10 8.45
C LEU A 189 9.69 6.45 8.37
N LEU A 190 10.28 6.91 9.47
CA LEU A 190 11.70 7.26 9.52
C LEU A 190 12.62 6.07 9.82
N GLN A 191 12.09 4.89 10.16
CA GLN A 191 12.89 3.67 10.36
C GLN A 191 13.65 3.23 9.09
N VAL A 192 13.17 3.64 7.91
CA VAL A 192 13.85 3.37 6.63
C VAL A 192 14.92 4.41 6.27
N ALA A 193 15.08 5.46 7.08
CA ALA A 193 16.10 6.50 6.94
C ALA A 193 16.76 6.78 8.31
N PRO A 194 17.72 5.94 8.74
CA PRO A 194 18.28 5.99 10.09
C PRO A 194 19.10 7.25 10.39
N ASP A 195 19.49 7.99 9.36
CA ASP A 195 20.16 9.29 9.42
C ASP A 195 19.18 10.48 9.40
N ALA A 196 17.88 10.22 9.51
CA ALA A 196 16.86 11.24 9.62
C ALA A 196 16.88 11.96 10.97
N VAL A 197 16.66 13.27 10.94
CA VAL A 197 16.61 14.11 12.12
C VAL A 197 15.35 14.97 12.11
N VAL A 198 14.65 14.97 13.24
CA VAL A 198 13.51 15.83 13.52
C VAL A 198 14.00 17.02 14.34
N GLU A 199 13.80 18.22 13.80
CA GLU A 199 14.11 19.50 14.42
C GLU A 199 12.83 20.25 14.76
N TRP A 200 12.81 20.87 15.96
CA TRP A 200 11.79 21.83 16.35
C TRP A 200 12.35 23.26 16.35
N ASP A 201 11.84 24.10 15.45
CA ASP A 201 12.08 25.54 15.50
C ASP A 201 10.98 26.23 16.31
N SER A 202 11.35 26.77 17.47
CA SER A 202 10.42 27.46 18.40
C SER A 202 10.30 28.97 18.15
N THR A 203 10.94 29.54 17.13
CA THR A 203 10.94 31.00 16.89
C THR A 203 9.57 31.53 16.42
N THR A 204 8.78 30.68 15.75
CA THR A 204 7.45 30.96 15.20
C THR A 204 6.32 30.76 16.23
N VAL A 205 5.12 31.31 15.99
CA VAL A 205 3.97 31.26 16.93
C VAL A 205 3.71 29.83 17.42
N ASN A 206 3.53 28.93 16.47
CA ASN A 206 3.46 27.48 16.68
C ASN A 206 4.79 26.86 16.25
N PRO A 207 5.47 26.07 17.11
CA PRO A 207 6.75 25.46 16.77
C PRO A 207 6.70 24.72 15.44
N THR A 208 7.71 24.96 14.62
CA THR A 208 7.82 24.39 13.28
C THR A 208 8.58 23.07 13.34
N ILE A 209 7.99 22.00 12.83
CA ILE A 209 8.66 20.70 12.67
C ILE A 209 9.39 20.66 11.33
N ASN A 210 10.70 20.42 11.35
CA ASN A 210 11.49 20.11 10.15
C ASN A 210 12.00 18.67 10.24
N ILE A 211 12.03 17.97 9.12
CA ILE A 211 12.55 16.60 9.02
C ILE A 211 13.51 16.55 7.84
N ARG A 212 14.78 16.24 8.10
CA ARG A 212 15.81 16.20 7.06
C ARG A 212 16.71 15.00 7.22
N ARG A 213 17.36 14.59 6.14
CA ARG A 213 18.46 13.64 6.17
C ARG A 213 19.77 14.33 6.51
N CYS A 214 20.72 13.56 7.04
CA CYS A 214 22.04 14.07 7.44
C CYS A 214 22.74 14.86 6.32
N ALA A 215 22.64 14.39 5.08
CA ALA A 215 23.23 15.04 3.91
C ALA A 215 22.69 16.46 3.65
N ASP A 216 21.44 16.72 4.06
CA ASP A 216 20.72 17.98 3.84
C ASP A 216 20.72 18.88 5.10
N LEU A 217 21.34 18.44 6.19
CA LEU A 217 21.43 19.24 7.41
C LEU A 217 22.46 20.38 7.26
N PRO A 218 22.13 21.60 7.71
CA PRO A 218 23.09 22.68 7.74
C PRO A 218 24.23 22.37 8.73
N ALA A 219 25.45 22.64 8.29
CA ALA A 219 26.65 22.42 9.07
C ALA A 219 27.00 23.64 9.94
N VAL A 220 27.44 23.38 11.17
CA VAL A 220 28.02 24.37 12.07
C VAL A 220 29.44 23.96 12.42
N THR A 221 30.38 24.87 12.19
CA THR A 221 31.78 24.69 12.58
C THR A 221 32.03 25.37 13.92
N LEU A 222 32.46 24.60 14.91
CA LEU A 222 32.89 25.11 16.20
C LEU A 222 34.42 25.05 16.28
N ALA A 223 35.06 26.22 16.43
CA ALA A 223 36.48 26.30 16.71
C ALA A 223 36.71 26.04 18.20
N LEU A 224 37.49 25.01 18.52
CA LEU A 224 37.96 24.75 19.87
C LEU A 224 39.09 25.72 20.22
N ALA A 225 39.04 26.30 21.41
CA ALA A 225 40.08 27.20 21.86
C ALA A 225 41.42 26.47 22.06
N PRO A 226 42.55 26.96 21.51
CA PRO A 226 43.86 26.47 21.92
C PRO A 226 44.07 26.69 23.42
N GLU A 227 44.81 25.78 24.04
CA GLU A 227 45.13 25.86 25.47
C GLU A 227 45.83 27.20 25.78
N GLY A 228 45.22 28.02 26.64
CA GLY A 228 45.74 29.35 27.00
C GLY A 228 45.38 30.50 26.05
N ALA A 229 44.48 30.29 25.08
CA ALA A 229 44.00 31.34 24.18
C ALA A 229 43.29 32.46 24.94
N ALA A 230 43.51 33.70 24.50
CA ALA A 230 42.89 34.84 25.14
C ALA A 230 41.38 34.90 24.80
N PRO A 231 40.54 35.23 25.78
CA PRO A 231 39.15 35.67 25.66
C PRO A 231 38.63 36.32 24.37
N GLU A 232 39.46 37.11 23.70
CA GLU A 232 39.07 38.10 22.69
C GLU A 232 39.28 37.65 21.24
N ASP A 233 39.87 36.47 21.03
CA ASP A 233 40.24 35.95 19.71
C ASP A 233 39.16 35.07 19.05
N PHE A 234 38.06 34.76 19.74
CA PHE A 234 37.00 33.88 19.24
C PHE A 234 35.82 34.67 18.68
N GLY A 235 35.36 34.30 17.49
CA GLY A 235 34.32 35.00 16.72
C GLY A 235 32.92 35.09 17.38
N PRO A 236 31.84 35.25 16.58
CA PRO A 236 30.53 35.70 17.08
C PRO A 236 29.82 34.74 18.06
N LEU A 237 30.32 33.52 18.26
CA LEU A 237 29.79 32.56 19.24
C LEU A 237 30.32 32.80 20.67
N GLY A 238 31.33 33.67 20.84
CA GLY A 238 31.87 34.02 22.16
C GLY A 238 32.56 32.87 22.90
N TYR A 239 32.97 33.13 24.13
CA TYR A 239 33.64 32.20 25.05
C TYR A 239 32.88 30.88 25.19
N ALA A 240 33.34 29.81 24.55
CA ALA A 240 32.93 28.45 24.85
C ALA A 240 34.16 27.66 25.28
N GLU A 241 34.37 27.53 26.59
CA GLU A 241 35.43 26.69 27.14
C GLU A 241 35.01 25.22 27.03
N LEU A 242 35.85 24.39 26.41
CA LEU A 242 35.58 22.96 26.28
C LEU A 242 35.89 22.27 27.62
N GLU A 243 34.85 21.90 28.38
CA GLU A 243 35.01 21.19 29.67
C GLU A 243 35.32 19.71 29.45
N SER A 244 34.73 19.09 28.43
CA SER A 244 34.98 17.69 28.07
C SER A 244 34.65 17.42 26.60
N CYS A 245 35.40 16.52 25.98
CA CYS A 245 35.10 16.02 24.63
C CYS A 245 35.45 14.54 24.52
N ARG A 246 34.48 13.73 24.08
CA ARG A 246 34.66 12.32 23.79
C ARG A 246 33.87 11.98 22.54
N ILE A 247 34.55 11.93 21.41
CA ILE A 247 33.98 11.60 20.10
C ILE A 247 34.78 10.43 19.53
N VAL A 248 34.08 9.45 18.96
CA VAL A 248 34.63 8.23 18.38
C VAL A 248 34.01 8.03 17.00
N ASP A 249 34.85 7.68 16.03
CA ASP A 249 34.43 7.25 14.70
C ASP A 249 33.84 5.83 14.76
N ARG A 250 32.86 5.56 13.90
CA ARG A 250 32.13 4.28 13.83
C ARG A 250 32.24 3.66 12.44
N PRO A 251 33.46 3.29 11.99
CA PRO A 251 33.65 2.61 10.70
C PRO A 251 32.96 1.24 10.67
N ASP A 252 32.69 0.65 11.84
CA ASP A 252 31.94 -0.60 11.99
C ASP A 252 30.47 -0.52 11.53
N LEU A 253 29.90 0.69 11.44
CA LEU A 253 28.55 0.91 10.93
C LEU A 253 28.49 1.10 9.41
N VAL A 254 29.65 1.21 8.74
CA VAL A 254 29.71 1.44 7.30
C VAL A 254 29.32 0.16 6.57
N ILE A 255 28.34 0.26 5.68
CA ILE A 255 27.90 -0.87 4.85
C ILE A 255 28.52 -0.80 3.45
N PRO A 256 28.98 -1.93 2.87
CA PRO A 256 29.49 -1.97 1.51
C PRO A 256 28.37 -1.86 0.46
N GLY A 257 27.13 -2.19 0.85
CA GLY A 257 25.95 -2.09 0.00
C GLY A 257 24.67 -2.53 0.71
N ALA A 258 23.54 -2.20 0.09
CA ALA A 258 22.20 -2.61 0.46
C ALA A 258 21.56 -3.41 -0.69
N TRP A 259 21.09 -4.63 -0.39
CA TRP A 259 20.37 -5.53 -1.26
C TRP A 259 18.99 -5.82 -0.66
N LEU A 260 17.95 -5.31 -1.32
CA LEU A 260 16.57 -5.51 -0.92
C LEU A 260 15.89 -6.41 -1.96
N TYR A 261 15.34 -7.51 -1.48
CA TYR A 261 14.57 -8.47 -2.25
C TYR A 261 13.09 -8.31 -1.88
N PHE A 262 12.27 -7.87 -2.82
CA PHE A 262 10.84 -7.77 -2.64
C PHE A 262 10.19 -9.07 -3.12
N ARG A 263 9.55 -9.79 -2.21
CA ARG A 263 8.91 -11.06 -2.51
C ARG A 263 7.40 -10.89 -2.45
N SER A 264 6.68 -11.37 -3.47
CA SER A 264 5.23 -11.45 -3.47
C SER A 264 4.80 -12.86 -3.87
N THR A 265 3.64 -13.29 -3.37
CA THR A 265 3.01 -14.55 -3.78
C THR A 265 1.71 -14.22 -4.49
N ASP A 266 1.76 -14.16 -5.81
CA ASP A 266 0.59 -13.96 -6.67
C ASP A 266 -0.21 -15.26 -6.74
N THR A 267 -1.53 -15.16 -6.84
CA THR A 267 -2.40 -16.33 -7.05
C THR A 267 -3.10 -16.20 -8.40
N ASN A 268 -2.89 -17.16 -9.28
CA ASN A 268 -3.60 -17.24 -10.56
C ASN A 268 -4.42 -18.53 -10.61
N ASN A 269 -5.76 -18.40 -10.59
CA ASN A 269 -6.69 -19.53 -10.53
C ASN A 269 -6.38 -20.52 -9.39
N GLY A 270 -6.03 -20.00 -8.21
CA GLY A 270 -5.67 -20.79 -7.03
C GLY A 270 -4.26 -21.38 -7.05
N VAL A 271 -3.48 -21.17 -8.12
CA VAL A 271 -2.08 -21.61 -8.20
C VAL A 271 -1.16 -20.47 -7.73
N PRO A 272 -0.38 -20.66 -6.65
CA PRO A 272 0.55 -19.65 -6.17
C PRO A 272 1.77 -19.53 -7.11
N GLN A 273 2.15 -18.31 -7.43
CA GLN A 273 3.38 -17.96 -8.15
C GLN A 273 4.18 -16.97 -7.30
N VAL A 274 5.46 -17.27 -7.09
CA VAL A 274 6.34 -16.39 -6.31
C VAL A 274 7.07 -15.47 -7.27
N ARG A 275 6.92 -14.15 -7.08
CA ARG A 275 7.71 -13.12 -7.75
C ARG A 275 8.73 -12.56 -6.77
N ILE A 276 9.96 -12.36 -7.26
CA ILE A 276 11.04 -11.70 -6.51
C ILE A 276 11.57 -10.56 -7.38
N ASP A 277 11.52 -9.35 -6.85
CA ASP A 277 12.06 -8.14 -7.44
C ASP A 277 13.24 -7.63 -6.59
N GLU A 278 14.19 -6.92 -7.19
CA GLU A 278 15.42 -6.48 -6.51
C GLU A 278 15.57 -4.96 -6.54
N ASP A 279 15.94 -4.36 -5.41
CA ASP A 279 16.44 -2.98 -5.30
C ASP A 279 17.81 -3.03 -4.62
N ILE A 280 18.84 -2.61 -5.36
CA ILE A 280 20.25 -2.79 -4.95
C ILE A 280 20.99 -1.47 -5.12
N ALA A 281 21.69 -1.04 -4.07
CA ALA A 281 22.64 0.06 -4.11
C ALA A 281 23.92 -0.34 -3.36
N LYS A 282 25.08 -0.26 -4.01
CA LYS A 282 26.31 -0.82 -3.47
C LYS A 282 27.56 -0.14 -4.04
N ALA A 283 28.66 -0.28 -3.33
CA ALA A 283 29.98 0.03 -3.86
C ALA A 283 30.33 -0.88 -5.04
N GLU A 284 31.22 -0.41 -5.91
CA GLU A 284 31.73 -1.20 -7.02
C GLU A 284 32.42 -2.47 -6.49
N GLY A 285 32.10 -3.62 -7.08
CA GLY A 285 32.65 -4.93 -6.68
C GLY A 285 32.06 -5.54 -5.41
N ALA A 286 31.24 -4.81 -4.64
CA ALA A 286 30.65 -5.34 -3.42
C ALA A 286 29.65 -6.49 -3.69
N LEU A 287 29.64 -7.46 -2.79
CA LEU A 287 28.80 -8.65 -2.81
C LEU A 287 27.86 -8.68 -1.60
N PRO A 288 26.67 -9.32 -1.72
CA PRO A 288 25.73 -9.45 -0.60
C PRO A 288 26.26 -10.33 0.54
N THR A 289 27.37 -11.04 0.31
CA THR A 289 28.05 -11.88 1.31
C THR A 289 29.19 -11.18 2.02
N ASP A 290 29.50 -9.93 1.65
CA ASP A 290 30.56 -9.16 2.28
C ASP A 290 30.19 -8.82 3.74
N GLU A 291 31.20 -8.64 4.58
CA GLU A 291 30.99 -8.23 5.97
C GLU A 291 30.23 -6.89 6.02
N ASN A 292 29.25 -6.79 6.93
CA ASN A 292 28.34 -5.65 7.07
C ASN A 292 27.44 -5.33 5.85
N ALA A 293 27.40 -6.16 4.81
CA ALA A 293 26.43 -6.00 3.72
C ALA A 293 24.99 -6.05 4.26
N LEU A 294 24.18 -5.05 3.90
CA LEU A 294 22.77 -5.03 4.28
C LEU A 294 21.96 -5.86 3.29
N VAL A 295 21.51 -7.04 3.69
CA VAL A 295 20.66 -7.91 2.86
C VAL A 295 19.31 -8.11 3.52
N ARG A 296 18.22 -7.91 2.76
CA ARG A 296 16.87 -8.03 3.28
C ARG A 296 15.88 -8.58 2.28
N THR A 297 14.98 -9.43 2.74
CA THR A 297 13.76 -9.78 2.00
C THR A 297 12.55 -9.09 2.65
N ILE A 298 11.74 -8.41 1.83
CA ILE A 298 10.51 -7.72 2.22
C ILE A 298 9.34 -8.42 1.52
N GLU A 299 8.41 -8.96 2.29
CA GLU A 299 7.19 -9.55 1.74
C GLU A 299 6.19 -8.44 1.36
N LEU A 300 5.70 -8.47 0.14
CA LEU A 300 4.69 -7.59 -0.44
C LEU A 300 3.37 -8.36 -0.60
N ALA A 301 2.24 -7.65 -0.55
CA ALA A 301 0.95 -8.25 -0.86
C ALA A 301 0.91 -8.69 -2.34
N GLY A 302 0.61 -9.96 -2.60
CA GLY A 302 0.52 -10.48 -3.97
C GLY A 302 -0.81 -10.14 -4.63
N SER A 303 -0.82 -10.18 -5.96
CA SER A 303 -2.03 -10.09 -6.76
C SER A 303 -2.86 -11.37 -6.66
N ASN A 304 -4.17 -11.25 -6.82
CA ASN A 304 -5.04 -12.40 -6.98
C ASN A 304 -5.85 -12.24 -8.27
N ARG A 305 -5.77 -13.25 -9.12
CA ARG A 305 -6.55 -13.33 -10.35
C ARG A 305 -7.32 -14.63 -10.36
N SER A 306 -8.64 -14.51 -10.41
CA SER A 306 -9.53 -15.67 -10.57
C SER A 306 -10.34 -15.52 -11.85
N THR A 307 -10.30 -16.54 -12.70
CA THR A 307 -11.09 -16.60 -13.93
C THR A 307 -12.07 -17.76 -13.82
N SER A 308 -13.36 -17.46 -13.82
CA SER A 308 -14.40 -18.49 -13.90
C SER A 308 -14.52 -18.96 -15.36
N THR A 309 -14.36 -20.26 -15.61
CA THR A 309 -14.57 -20.85 -16.94
C THR A 309 -15.81 -21.74 -16.90
N ILE A 310 -16.80 -21.42 -17.73
CA ILE A 310 -17.93 -22.31 -17.99
C ILE A 310 -17.59 -23.18 -19.19
N SER A 311 -17.82 -24.49 -19.06
CA SER A 311 -17.63 -25.46 -20.12
C SER A 311 -18.96 -26.09 -20.53
N GLN A 312 -19.23 -26.09 -21.84
CA GLN A 312 -20.39 -26.77 -22.43
C GLN A 312 -19.91 -27.83 -23.43
N LYS A 313 -20.15 -29.11 -23.12
CA LYS A 313 -19.93 -30.21 -24.06
C LYS A 313 -21.12 -30.28 -25.01
N CYS A 314 -20.85 -30.30 -26.32
CA CYS A 314 -21.85 -30.51 -27.35
C CYS A 314 -21.47 -31.74 -28.17
N VAL A 315 -22.42 -32.64 -28.40
CA VAL A 315 -22.28 -33.75 -29.35
C VAL A 315 -23.28 -33.52 -30.48
N THR A 316 -22.79 -33.52 -31.71
CA THR A 316 -23.61 -33.28 -32.89
C THR A 316 -23.65 -34.47 -33.85
N GLY A 317 -24.82 -34.67 -34.44
CA GLY A 317 -25.10 -35.65 -35.48
C GLY A 317 -25.19 -34.99 -36.84
N ILE A 318 -25.03 -35.79 -37.90
CA ILE A 318 -25.23 -35.34 -39.28
C ILE A 318 -26.74 -35.27 -39.53
N ILE A 319 -27.19 -34.15 -40.10
CA ILE A 319 -28.50 -34.02 -40.76
C ILE A 319 -28.32 -34.55 -42.19
N PRO A 320 -29.14 -35.51 -42.65
CA PRO A 320 -29.05 -36.04 -44.01
C PRO A 320 -29.19 -34.94 -45.07
N VAL A 321 -28.40 -35.07 -46.15
CA VAL A 321 -28.54 -34.25 -47.35
C VAL A 321 -29.80 -34.73 -48.10
N GLY A 322 -30.61 -33.83 -48.65
CA GLY A 322 -31.86 -34.18 -49.35
C GLY A 322 -33.13 -34.15 -48.49
N LEU A 323 -33.11 -33.50 -47.31
CA LEU A 323 -34.34 -33.17 -46.58
C LEU A 323 -35.29 -32.36 -47.48
N GLY A 324 -36.53 -32.84 -47.64
CA GLY A 324 -37.53 -32.28 -48.55
C GLY A 324 -37.59 -32.94 -49.94
N GLU A 325 -36.78 -33.96 -50.20
CA GLU A 325 -36.83 -34.74 -51.46
C GLU A 325 -37.57 -36.07 -51.28
N ILE A 326 -38.16 -36.55 -52.36
CA ILE A 326 -38.68 -37.92 -52.44
C ILE A 326 -37.47 -38.83 -52.63
N LEU A 327 -37.27 -39.77 -51.72
CA LEU A 327 -36.16 -40.71 -51.79
C LEU A 327 -36.67 -42.14 -51.97
N THR A 328 -35.98 -42.91 -52.79
CA THR A 328 -36.16 -44.35 -52.99
C THR A 328 -34.88 -45.10 -52.64
N PRO A 329 -34.92 -46.43 -52.48
CA PRO A 329 -33.73 -47.24 -52.20
C PRO A 329 -32.59 -47.05 -53.22
N ASP A 330 -32.90 -46.66 -54.46
CA ASP A 330 -31.92 -46.43 -55.53
C ASP A 330 -31.05 -45.19 -55.26
N ASP A 331 -31.49 -44.27 -54.39
CA ASP A 331 -30.71 -43.12 -53.93
C ASP A 331 -29.62 -43.51 -52.90
N GLY A 332 -29.54 -44.81 -52.57
CA GLY A 332 -28.42 -45.43 -51.87
C GLY A 332 -28.17 -44.86 -50.47
N THR A 333 -27.06 -44.11 -50.32
CA THR A 333 -26.60 -43.59 -49.03
C THR A 333 -27.56 -42.57 -48.43
N ASP A 334 -28.24 -41.76 -49.22
CA ASP A 334 -29.12 -40.70 -48.70
C ASP A 334 -30.41 -41.27 -48.14
N PHE A 335 -31.00 -42.26 -48.82
CA PHE A 335 -32.13 -43.05 -48.31
C PHE A 335 -31.79 -43.75 -46.98
N THR A 336 -30.61 -44.38 -46.92
CA THR A 336 -30.12 -45.07 -45.72
C THR A 336 -29.86 -44.10 -44.56
N ASN A 337 -29.28 -42.94 -44.85
CA ASN A 337 -28.99 -41.92 -43.85
C ASN A 337 -30.27 -41.28 -43.29
N LEU A 338 -31.30 -41.10 -44.12
CA LEU A 338 -32.58 -40.57 -43.69
C LEU A 338 -33.32 -41.58 -42.78
N LEU A 339 -33.33 -42.87 -43.12
CA LEU A 339 -33.87 -43.90 -42.24
C LEU A 339 -33.14 -43.96 -40.89
N LYS A 340 -31.80 -43.91 -40.90
CA LYS A 340 -31.00 -43.86 -39.68
C LYS A 340 -31.28 -42.60 -38.86
N PHE A 341 -31.52 -41.47 -39.50
CA PHE A 341 -31.88 -40.22 -38.83
C PHE A 341 -33.22 -40.34 -38.10
N PHE A 342 -34.25 -40.92 -38.72
CA PHE A 342 -35.53 -41.18 -38.04
C PHE A 342 -35.39 -42.22 -36.94
N ALA A 343 -34.65 -43.30 -37.17
CA ALA A 343 -34.45 -44.38 -36.21
C ALA A 343 -33.58 -44.00 -34.99
N ARG A 344 -33.02 -42.78 -34.95
CA ARG A 344 -32.44 -42.22 -33.70
C ARG A 344 -33.53 -41.95 -32.65
N ALA A 345 -34.79 -41.76 -33.06
CA ALA A 345 -35.91 -41.72 -32.13
C ALA A 345 -36.30 -43.15 -31.74
N ASP A 346 -36.39 -43.43 -30.44
CA ASP A 346 -36.69 -44.77 -29.92
C ASP A 346 -37.99 -45.36 -30.51
N ALA A 347 -39.00 -44.51 -30.71
CA ALA A 347 -40.29 -44.89 -31.29
C ALA A 347 -40.21 -45.34 -32.76
N LEU A 348 -39.11 -45.03 -33.45
CA LEU A 348 -38.93 -45.28 -34.88
C LEU A 348 -37.80 -46.28 -35.17
N LYS A 349 -37.22 -46.90 -34.13
CA LYS A 349 -36.17 -47.93 -34.28
C LYS A 349 -36.60 -49.11 -35.14
N TRP A 350 -37.89 -49.45 -35.13
CA TRP A 350 -38.47 -50.54 -35.91
C TRP A 350 -38.26 -50.40 -37.42
N LEU A 351 -37.98 -49.19 -37.92
CA LEU A 351 -37.64 -48.95 -39.33
C LEU A 351 -36.33 -49.65 -39.76
N LEU A 352 -35.49 -50.03 -38.80
CA LEU A 352 -34.22 -50.72 -39.03
C LEU A 352 -34.27 -52.21 -38.67
N ASP A 353 -35.44 -52.76 -38.33
CA ASP A 353 -35.59 -54.18 -38.01
C ASP A 353 -35.41 -55.05 -39.28
N ASP A 354 -34.80 -56.23 -39.13
CA ASP A 354 -34.44 -57.15 -40.24
C ASP A 354 -35.63 -57.62 -41.11
N GLY A 355 -36.88 -57.37 -40.69
CA GLY A 355 -38.11 -57.69 -41.42
C GLY A 355 -38.81 -56.51 -42.10
N VAL A 356 -38.25 -55.30 -42.05
CA VAL A 356 -38.88 -54.08 -42.58
C VAL A 356 -38.10 -53.57 -43.79
N THR A 357 -38.76 -53.50 -44.95
CA THR A 357 -38.18 -52.92 -46.16
C THR A 357 -38.94 -51.66 -46.54
N CYS A 358 -38.28 -50.52 -46.43
CA CYS A 358 -38.80 -49.24 -46.89
C CYS A 358 -38.59 -49.10 -48.40
N SER A 359 -39.64 -48.77 -49.13
CA SER A 359 -39.63 -48.66 -50.60
C SER A 359 -39.67 -47.22 -51.10
N LYS A 360 -40.16 -46.29 -50.27
CA LYS A 360 -40.28 -44.87 -50.62
C LYS A 360 -40.40 -44.00 -49.37
N LEU A 361 -39.76 -42.85 -49.40
CA LEU A 361 -39.90 -41.78 -48.43
C LEU A 361 -40.42 -40.53 -49.15
N THR A 362 -41.63 -40.11 -48.82
CA THR A 362 -42.26 -38.92 -49.40
C THR A 362 -42.30 -37.81 -48.35
N PRO A 363 -41.73 -36.61 -48.60
CA PRO A 363 -41.77 -35.50 -47.66
C PRO A 363 -43.21 -35.03 -47.48
N GLY A 364 -43.64 -34.81 -46.23
CA GLY A 364 -45.00 -34.38 -45.89
C GLY A 364 -45.08 -32.87 -45.70
N SER A 365 -44.58 -32.39 -44.56
CA SER A 365 -44.53 -30.96 -44.22
C SER A 365 -43.33 -30.68 -43.32
N LEU A 366 -42.70 -29.52 -43.50
CA LEU A 366 -41.67 -28.99 -42.60
C LEU A 366 -42.33 -27.84 -41.83
N VAL A 367 -42.59 -28.00 -40.53
CA VAL A 367 -43.37 -27.01 -39.77
C VAL A 367 -42.58 -26.47 -38.58
N SER A 368 -42.30 -25.17 -38.71
CA SER A 368 -41.81 -24.21 -37.72
C SER A 368 -40.31 -24.23 -37.38
N GLY A 369 -39.76 -23.01 -37.27
CA GLY A 369 -38.33 -22.69 -37.23
C GLY A 369 -37.82 -22.16 -38.58
N THR A 370 -38.17 -20.91 -38.91
CA THR A 370 -37.66 -20.06 -40.00
C THR A 370 -37.09 -20.65 -41.31
N PHE A 371 -37.52 -21.81 -41.81
CA PHE A 371 -37.49 -22.11 -43.24
C PHE A 371 -38.72 -21.47 -43.90
N ARG A 372 -38.73 -20.14 -44.04
CA ARG A 372 -39.60 -19.55 -45.05
C ARG A 372 -38.99 -19.92 -46.40
N GLU A 373 -39.62 -20.86 -47.11
CA GLU A 373 -39.47 -20.96 -48.55
C GLU A 373 -39.88 -19.62 -49.16
N ALA A 374 -38.91 -18.70 -49.33
CA ALA A 374 -39.09 -17.60 -50.25
C ALA A 374 -38.82 -18.18 -51.64
N LEU A 375 -39.89 -18.58 -52.32
CA LEU A 375 -39.83 -18.92 -53.72
C LEU A 375 -39.49 -17.63 -54.50
N ILE A 376 -38.23 -17.42 -54.84
CA ILE A 376 -37.84 -16.32 -55.74
C ILE A 376 -38.09 -16.82 -57.16
N ILE A 377 -39.22 -16.40 -57.75
CA ILE A 377 -39.47 -16.62 -59.17
C ILE A 377 -38.76 -15.50 -59.91
N ASN A 378 -37.77 -15.84 -60.73
CA ASN A 378 -37.27 -14.90 -61.73
C ASN A 378 -38.36 -14.73 -62.81
N GLU A 379 -39.04 -13.59 -62.82
CA GLU A 379 -40.18 -13.32 -63.71
C GLU A 379 -39.83 -13.37 -65.20
N GLU A 380 -38.54 -13.24 -65.57
CA GLU A 380 -38.09 -13.24 -66.96
C GLU A 380 -37.65 -14.63 -67.47
N THR A 381 -37.13 -15.49 -66.60
CA THR A 381 -36.62 -16.82 -66.99
C THR A 381 -37.50 -17.99 -66.56
N GLY A 382 -38.44 -17.77 -65.63
CA GLY A 382 -39.25 -18.83 -65.04
C GLY A 382 -38.44 -19.82 -64.18
N GLU A 383 -37.17 -19.50 -63.93
CA GLU A 383 -36.24 -20.34 -63.18
C GLU A 383 -36.53 -20.18 -61.68
N VAL A 384 -36.80 -21.30 -61.02
CA VAL A 384 -37.04 -21.38 -59.58
C VAL A 384 -35.70 -21.67 -58.92
N THR A 385 -35.06 -20.65 -58.36
CA THR A 385 -33.89 -20.85 -57.50
C THR A 385 -34.32 -20.95 -56.05
N ARG A 386 -33.91 -22.05 -55.39
CA ARG A 386 -34.13 -22.30 -53.97
C ARG A 386 -32.97 -21.69 -53.18
N ASP A 387 -33.27 -20.74 -52.30
CA ASP A 387 -32.26 -20.15 -51.41
C ASP A 387 -32.53 -20.60 -49.97
N PHE A 388 -31.55 -21.25 -49.34
CA PHE A 388 -31.66 -21.73 -47.96
C PHE A 388 -31.31 -20.57 -47.01
N PRO A 389 -32.18 -20.19 -46.04
CA PRO A 389 -32.04 -18.91 -45.33
C PRO A 389 -30.85 -18.84 -44.35
N ASP A 390 -30.23 -19.96 -43.96
CA ASP A 390 -28.95 -19.96 -43.27
C ASP A 390 -28.25 -21.31 -43.51
N THR A 391 -27.39 -21.42 -44.53
CA THR A 391 -26.62 -22.65 -44.85
C THR A 391 -25.64 -23.08 -43.74
N SER A 392 -25.70 -22.46 -42.56
CA SER A 392 -24.78 -22.70 -41.45
C SER A 392 -25.26 -23.77 -40.46
N LEU A 393 -26.55 -24.08 -40.36
CA LEU A 393 -27.13 -25.05 -39.41
C LEU A 393 -27.15 -26.50 -39.94
N VAL A 394 -25.97 -27.02 -40.29
CA VAL A 394 -25.82 -28.30 -41.00
C VAL A 394 -25.82 -29.55 -40.09
N ARG A 395 -26.03 -29.39 -38.79
CA ARG A 395 -25.92 -30.49 -37.81
C ARG A 395 -27.07 -30.53 -36.84
N GLU A 396 -27.32 -31.70 -36.31
CA GLU A 396 -28.27 -31.93 -35.23
C GLU A 396 -27.53 -31.92 -33.88
N LEU A 397 -28.05 -31.24 -32.87
CA LEU A 397 -27.57 -31.35 -31.49
C LEU A 397 -28.16 -32.61 -30.84
N VAL A 398 -27.29 -33.58 -30.53
CA VAL A 398 -27.66 -34.89 -29.99
C VAL A 398 -27.51 -34.95 -28.48
N GLU A 399 -26.48 -34.30 -27.93
CA GLU A 399 -26.22 -34.24 -26.48
C GLU A 399 -25.65 -32.86 -26.12
N GLY A 400 -26.04 -32.34 -24.95
CA GLY A 400 -25.67 -31.02 -24.46
C GLY A 400 -26.75 -29.97 -24.71
N GLY A 401 -26.36 -28.71 -24.61
CA GLY A 401 -27.24 -27.56 -24.85
C GLY A 401 -26.46 -26.40 -25.46
N ILE A 402 -27.19 -25.49 -26.10
CA ILE A 402 -26.65 -24.21 -26.57
C ILE A 402 -27.03 -23.18 -25.52
N THR A 403 -26.02 -22.57 -24.91
CA THR A 403 -26.20 -21.60 -23.83
C THR A 403 -26.18 -20.17 -24.39
N PRO A 404 -26.75 -19.17 -23.67
CA PRO A 404 -26.80 -17.79 -24.15
C PRO A 404 -25.43 -17.19 -24.52
N TRP A 405 -24.36 -17.56 -23.81
CA TRP A 405 -22.99 -17.11 -24.10
C TRP A 405 -22.41 -17.71 -25.40
N MET A 406 -22.96 -18.82 -25.89
CA MET A 406 -22.59 -19.40 -27.19
C MET A 406 -23.29 -18.68 -28.35
N GLU A 407 -24.49 -18.14 -28.10
CA GLU A 407 -25.32 -17.42 -29.09
C GLU A 407 -24.82 -15.99 -29.34
N GLY A 408 -24.30 -15.33 -28.29
CA GLY A 408 -23.69 -14.00 -28.38
C GLY A 408 -22.19 -14.02 -28.72
N GLY A 409 -21.71 -12.97 -29.40
CA GLY A 409 -20.27 -12.70 -29.60
C GLY A 409 -19.62 -13.37 -30.82
N SER A 410 -18.30 -13.61 -30.76
CA SER A 410 -17.47 -14.09 -31.89
C SER A 410 -17.71 -15.54 -32.30
N LEU A 411 -18.37 -16.33 -31.45
CA LEU A 411 -18.66 -17.75 -31.73
C LEU A 411 -19.94 -17.94 -32.54
N ASN A 412 -20.92 -17.02 -32.43
CA ASN A 412 -22.20 -16.98 -33.16
C ASN A 412 -22.83 -18.38 -33.35
N ARG A 413 -22.94 -19.15 -32.25
CA ARG A 413 -23.48 -20.51 -32.30
C ARG A 413 -24.97 -20.47 -32.08
N LYS A 414 -25.72 -21.04 -33.02
CA LYS A 414 -27.17 -20.99 -33.02
C LYS A 414 -27.74 -22.40 -32.85
N GLY A 415 -28.86 -22.47 -32.14
CA GLY A 415 -29.73 -23.64 -32.04
C GLY A 415 -31.13 -23.24 -32.48
N GLU A 416 -31.75 -24.03 -33.35
CA GLU A 416 -33.14 -23.85 -33.74
C GLU A 416 -33.86 -25.18 -33.68
N GLU A 417 -34.99 -25.23 -32.98
CA GLU A 417 -35.85 -26.41 -32.97
C GLU A 417 -36.54 -26.54 -34.33
N GLN A 418 -36.45 -27.72 -34.93
CA GLN A 418 -37.00 -28.03 -36.24
C GLN A 418 -37.80 -29.32 -36.17
N GLU A 419 -38.91 -29.37 -36.91
CA GLU A 419 -39.72 -30.57 -37.05
C GLU A 419 -39.82 -30.98 -38.52
N VAL A 420 -39.57 -32.27 -38.78
CA VAL A 420 -39.64 -32.86 -40.11
C VAL A 420 -40.65 -34.01 -40.12
N THR A 421 -41.56 -33.99 -41.09
CA THR A 421 -42.54 -35.05 -41.34
C THR A 421 -42.34 -35.74 -42.68
N TYR A 422 -42.30 -37.07 -42.68
CA TYR A 422 -42.24 -37.92 -43.88
C TYR A 422 -43.33 -38.98 -43.86
N THR A 423 -43.84 -39.34 -45.04
CA THR A 423 -44.61 -40.56 -45.22
C THR A 423 -43.67 -41.65 -45.72
N VAL A 424 -43.53 -42.73 -44.94
CA VAL A 424 -42.78 -43.93 -45.33
C VAL A 424 -43.74 -44.99 -45.86
N GLU A 425 -43.41 -45.54 -47.01
CA GLU A 425 -44.12 -46.67 -47.60
C GLU A 425 -43.18 -47.85 -47.72
N GLY A 426 -43.63 -49.02 -47.29
CA GLY A 426 -42.80 -50.22 -47.29
C GLY A 426 -43.60 -51.48 -47.11
N THR A 427 -42.86 -52.57 -46.93
CA THR A 427 -43.43 -53.87 -46.58
C THR A 427 -42.81 -54.39 -45.31
N ARG A 428 -43.64 -54.98 -44.46
CA ARG A 428 -43.21 -55.70 -43.27
C ARG A 428 -43.40 -57.18 -43.51
N THR A 429 -42.35 -57.93 -43.21
CA THR A 429 -42.31 -59.37 -43.30
C THR A 429 -42.49 -59.94 -41.90
N GLU A 430 -43.60 -60.65 -41.67
CA GLU A 430 -43.89 -61.33 -40.41
C GLU A 430 -44.06 -62.83 -40.68
N GLY A 431 -43.35 -63.65 -39.91
CA GLY A 431 -43.37 -65.11 -40.04
C GLY A 431 -42.09 -65.74 -39.46
N GLU A 432 -42.23 -66.96 -38.93
CA GLU A 432 -41.12 -67.79 -38.46
C GLU A 432 -41.15 -69.11 -39.24
N GLY A 433 -40.16 -69.35 -40.11
CA GLY A 433 -40.11 -70.53 -41.00
C GLY A 433 -40.67 -70.29 -42.42
N ASP A 434 -41.18 -71.34 -43.07
CA ASP A 434 -41.60 -71.34 -44.48
C ASP A 434 -42.91 -70.57 -44.77
N GLU A 435 -43.62 -70.08 -43.74
CA GLU A 435 -44.79 -69.19 -43.91
C GLU A 435 -44.40 -67.74 -43.67
N THR A 436 -44.10 -67.04 -44.77
CA THR A 436 -43.76 -65.62 -44.77
C THR A 436 -44.95 -64.79 -45.25
N THR A 437 -45.46 -63.89 -44.41
CA THR A 437 -46.49 -62.92 -44.82
C THR A 437 -45.87 -61.55 -45.03
N VAL A 438 -46.02 -61.00 -46.24
CA VAL A 438 -45.56 -59.66 -46.58
C VAL A 438 -46.76 -58.71 -46.57
N THR A 439 -46.77 -57.74 -45.64
CA THR A 439 -47.85 -56.75 -45.52
C THR A 439 -47.35 -55.36 -45.91
N PRO A 440 -48.02 -54.65 -46.83
CA PRO A 440 -47.67 -53.26 -47.12
C PRO A 440 -48.10 -52.35 -45.97
N PHE A 441 -47.28 -51.34 -45.67
CA PHE A 441 -47.61 -50.30 -44.70
C PHE A 441 -47.33 -48.91 -45.29
N SER A 442 -48.09 -47.94 -44.80
CA SER A 442 -47.83 -46.52 -44.99
C SER A 442 -47.93 -45.85 -43.63
N ALA A 443 -46.87 -45.16 -43.21
CA ALA A 443 -46.79 -44.52 -41.89
C ALA A 443 -46.26 -43.10 -42.00
N VAL A 444 -46.77 -42.20 -41.16
CA VAL A 444 -46.28 -40.84 -41.05
C VAL A 444 -45.25 -40.78 -39.92
N LEU A 445 -44.02 -40.41 -40.26
CA LEU A 445 -42.89 -40.21 -39.37
C LEU A 445 -42.74 -38.73 -39.10
N THR A 446 -42.90 -38.30 -37.85
CA THR A 446 -42.59 -36.93 -37.43
C THR A 446 -41.45 -36.96 -36.43
N ARG A 447 -40.45 -36.09 -36.62
CA ARG A 447 -39.32 -35.96 -35.72
C ARG A 447 -38.98 -34.49 -35.49
N ALA A 448 -39.04 -34.07 -34.23
CA ALA A 448 -38.45 -32.82 -33.76
C ALA A 448 -36.97 -33.03 -33.41
N PHE A 449 -36.11 -32.09 -33.78
CA PHE A 449 -34.69 -32.07 -33.49
C PHE A 449 -34.16 -30.64 -33.38
N MET A 450 -33.02 -30.45 -32.72
CA MET A 450 -32.37 -29.16 -32.59
C MET A 450 -31.29 -29.01 -33.67
N ALA A 451 -31.52 -28.18 -34.69
CA ALA A 451 -30.53 -27.86 -35.71
C ALA A 451 -29.50 -26.86 -35.18
N THR A 452 -28.23 -27.04 -35.50
CA THR A 452 -27.13 -26.22 -35.00
C THR A 452 -25.95 -26.11 -35.96
N ASN A 453 -25.20 -25.01 -35.87
CA ASN A 453 -23.90 -24.80 -36.53
C ASN A 453 -22.70 -25.21 -35.63
N VAL A 454 -22.98 -25.86 -34.50
CA VAL A 454 -21.99 -26.35 -33.54
C VAL A 454 -21.32 -27.63 -34.04
N SER A 455 -20.06 -27.85 -33.69
CA SER A 455 -19.34 -29.12 -33.92
C SER A 455 -19.24 -29.91 -32.62
N THR A 456 -19.11 -31.24 -32.71
CA THR A 456 -18.79 -32.09 -31.55
C THR A 456 -17.47 -31.66 -30.93
N ARG A 457 -17.55 -30.96 -29.80
CA ARG A 457 -16.42 -30.54 -28.94
C ARG A 457 -16.93 -29.95 -27.64
N THR A 458 -16.01 -29.71 -26.71
CA THR A 458 -16.27 -28.90 -25.51
C THR A 458 -15.95 -27.45 -25.83
N TYR A 459 -16.90 -26.56 -25.60
CA TYR A 459 -16.76 -25.11 -25.70
C TYR A 459 -16.48 -24.55 -24.31
N ASN A 460 -15.54 -23.63 -24.21
CA ASN A 460 -15.18 -22.97 -22.96
C ASN A 460 -15.36 -21.47 -23.12
N TYR A 461 -15.91 -20.82 -22.10
CA TYR A 461 -16.05 -19.37 -22.03
C TYR A 461 -15.62 -18.86 -20.66
N ALA A 462 -14.81 -17.82 -20.65
CA ALA A 462 -14.41 -17.11 -19.44
C ALA A 462 -15.47 -16.04 -19.15
N GLU A 463 -16.21 -16.18 -18.04
CA GLU A 463 -17.38 -15.35 -17.74
C GLU A 463 -17.03 -14.10 -16.92
N SER A 464 -16.10 -14.22 -15.98
CA SER A 464 -15.59 -13.11 -15.20
C SER A 464 -14.12 -13.31 -14.84
N SER A 465 -13.38 -12.20 -14.80
CA SER A 465 -12.06 -12.15 -14.20
C SER A 465 -12.08 -11.14 -13.07
N ASP A 466 -11.99 -11.61 -11.84
CA ASP A 466 -11.72 -10.75 -10.70
C ASP A 466 -10.20 -10.65 -10.56
N GLU A 467 -9.68 -9.43 -10.67
CA GLU A 467 -8.25 -9.11 -10.53
C GLU A 467 -8.09 -8.12 -9.37
N THR A 468 -7.32 -8.53 -8.38
CA THR A 468 -6.89 -7.70 -7.27
C THR A 468 -5.39 -7.46 -7.48
N GLU A 469 -5.01 -6.22 -7.80
CA GLU A 469 -3.62 -5.85 -8.10
C GLU A 469 -2.74 -5.92 -6.85
N GLY A 470 -1.63 -6.63 -6.89
CA GLY A 470 -0.71 -6.71 -5.75
C GLY A 470 -0.08 -5.36 -5.39
N GLU A 471 0.55 -5.30 -4.22
CA GLU A 471 1.31 -4.13 -3.78
C GLU A 471 2.45 -3.84 -4.79
N PRO A 472 2.58 -2.60 -5.28
CA PRO A 472 3.64 -2.25 -6.23
C PRO A 472 5.01 -2.28 -5.54
N VAL A 473 6.04 -2.66 -6.29
CA VAL A 473 7.41 -2.76 -5.78
C VAL A 473 7.93 -1.38 -5.42
N PRO A 474 8.35 -1.14 -4.16
CA PRO A 474 8.91 0.14 -3.75
C PRO A 474 10.23 0.43 -4.48
N THR A 475 10.44 1.68 -4.87
CA THR A 475 11.68 2.10 -5.55
C THR A 475 12.54 3.03 -4.70
N GLY A 476 13.87 2.90 -4.82
CA GLY A 476 14.86 3.84 -4.27
C GLY A 476 15.20 3.66 -2.79
N LEU A 477 14.68 2.62 -2.15
CA LEU A 477 14.88 2.34 -0.74
C LEU A 477 16.32 1.88 -0.46
N ALA A 478 16.89 1.03 -1.32
CA ALA A 478 18.26 0.56 -1.17
C ALA A 478 19.26 1.72 -1.33
N ALA A 479 19.05 2.59 -2.33
CA ALA A 479 19.85 3.78 -2.55
C ALA A 479 19.82 4.73 -1.35
N SER A 480 18.62 4.94 -0.78
CA SER A 480 18.42 5.75 0.42
C SER A 480 19.19 5.20 1.64
N LEU A 481 19.07 3.89 1.90
CA LEU A 481 19.77 3.22 3.00
C LEU A 481 21.28 3.21 2.81
N TYR A 482 21.75 2.94 1.59
CA TYR A 482 23.18 2.98 1.26
C TYR A 482 23.75 4.38 1.48
N ALA A 483 23.09 5.43 0.98
CA ALA A 483 23.53 6.81 1.22
C ALA A 483 23.57 7.20 2.71
N ALA A 484 22.71 6.60 3.55
CA ALA A 484 22.70 6.84 5.00
C ALA A 484 23.93 6.25 5.70
N MET A 485 24.38 5.08 5.22
CA MET A 485 25.31 4.20 5.94
C MET A 485 26.64 3.99 5.21
N SER A 486 26.85 4.58 4.02
CA SER A 486 28.11 4.44 3.28
C SER A 486 29.21 5.38 3.79
N ALA A 487 28.84 6.46 4.48
CA ALA A 487 29.78 7.40 5.10
C ALA A 487 30.16 6.96 6.52
N VAL A 488 31.39 7.28 6.95
CA VAL A 488 31.83 7.08 8.34
C VAL A 488 31.05 8.02 9.24
N GLN A 489 30.62 7.50 10.38
CA GLN A 489 29.72 8.18 11.31
C GLN A 489 30.44 8.40 12.63
N TYR A 490 29.98 9.38 13.41
CA TYR A 490 30.63 9.79 14.65
C TYR A 490 29.65 9.72 15.80
N GLU A 491 30.06 9.08 16.90
CA GLU A 491 29.27 8.99 18.13
C GLU A 491 30.05 9.57 19.31
N GLY A 492 29.37 10.26 20.21
CA GLY A 492 30.03 10.80 21.38
C GLY A 492 29.27 11.93 22.05
N SER A 493 29.98 12.68 22.87
CA SER A 493 29.47 13.87 23.53
C SER A 493 30.58 14.83 23.87
N PHE A 494 30.24 16.12 23.91
CA PHE A 494 31.12 17.16 24.45
C PHE A 494 30.32 18.16 25.28
N THR A 495 31.01 18.85 26.18
CA THR A 495 30.43 19.84 27.08
C THR A 495 31.18 21.15 26.92
N LEU A 496 30.44 22.22 26.70
CA LEU A 496 30.92 23.59 26.61
C LEU A 496 30.44 24.38 27.81
N ARG A 497 31.26 25.32 28.26
CA ARG A 497 30.89 26.34 29.23
C ARG A 497 30.99 27.71 28.59
N GLU A 498 29.85 28.36 28.51
CA GLU A 498 29.71 29.71 28.02
C GLU A 498 29.44 30.68 29.18
N ARG A 499 29.80 31.96 29.01
CA ARG A 499 29.42 32.98 29.99
C ARG A 499 27.89 33.09 30.14
N GLU A 500 27.19 33.01 29.01
CA GLU A 500 25.73 32.91 28.91
C GLU A 500 25.42 31.95 27.76
N CYS A 501 24.51 30.98 27.96
CA CYS A 501 24.20 30.00 26.93
C CYS A 501 23.67 30.68 25.66
N THR A 502 24.33 30.42 24.53
CA THR A 502 23.98 30.98 23.23
C THR A 502 22.83 30.23 22.55
N LEU A 503 22.56 28.99 22.96
CA LEU A 503 21.52 28.10 22.42
C LEU A 503 21.69 27.77 20.92
N TRP A 504 22.92 27.87 20.39
CA TRP A 504 23.20 27.64 18.96
C TRP A 504 23.01 26.17 18.56
N ALA A 505 23.49 25.23 19.39
CA ALA A 505 23.46 23.80 19.08
C ALA A 505 22.03 23.27 19.19
N ARG A 506 21.54 22.44 18.28
CA ARG A 506 20.22 21.80 18.38
C ARG A 506 20.15 20.59 17.44
N PRO A 507 19.24 19.62 17.70
CA PRO A 507 18.87 18.65 16.68
C PRO A 507 18.46 19.37 15.39
N GLY A 508 18.86 18.85 14.24
CA GLY A 508 18.69 19.52 12.93
C GLY A 508 19.93 20.24 12.42
N LEU A 509 21.07 20.08 13.09
CA LEU A 509 22.38 20.56 12.65
C LEU A 509 23.36 19.39 12.60
N VAL A 510 24.35 19.48 11.72
CA VAL A 510 25.59 18.68 11.81
C VAL A 510 26.72 19.54 12.31
N ILE A 511 27.63 18.96 13.10
CA ILE A 511 28.75 19.70 13.70
C ILE A 511 30.09 19.23 13.14
N ASN A 512 30.96 20.22 12.92
CA ASN A 512 32.39 20.06 12.67
C ASN A 512 33.16 20.76 13.79
N LEU A 513 34.30 20.19 14.20
CA LEU A 513 35.18 20.79 15.21
C LEU A 513 36.54 21.10 14.58
N THR A 514 36.99 22.35 14.69
CA THR A 514 38.33 22.77 14.24
C THR A 514 39.22 23.09 15.44
N GLY A 515 40.55 23.01 15.25
CA GLY A 515 41.53 23.16 16.34
C GLY A 515 41.63 21.94 17.27
N GLY A 516 40.97 20.83 16.91
CA GLY A 516 41.05 19.53 17.56
C GLY A 516 41.82 18.51 16.71
N ARG A 517 41.20 17.37 16.41
CA ARG A 517 41.73 16.38 15.45
C ARG A 517 41.32 16.76 14.03
N ASP A 518 42.21 16.55 13.06
CA ASP A 518 41.94 16.82 11.63
C ASP A 518 40.68 16.11 11.11
N GLU A 519 40.43 14.88 11.58
CA GLU A 519 39.26 14.08 11.24
C GLU A 519 37.91 14.72 11.66
N TRP A 520 37.93 15.71 12.57
CA TRP A 520 36.73 16.37 13.07
C TRP A 520 36.35 17.62 12.26
N GLU A 521 37.23 18.10 11.38
CA GLU A 521 37.00 19.34 10.63
C GLU A 521 35.90 19.18 9.57
N ASP A 522 35.73 17.96 9.05
CA ASP A 522 34.73 17.61 8.02
C ASP A 522 33.77 16.49 8.45
N MET A 523 33.72 16.16 9.75
CA MET A 523 33.04 14.96 10.25
C MET A 523 31.52 14.93 10.06
N LYS A 524 30.87 16.10 9.97
CA LYS A 524 29.41 16.26 9.86
C LYS A 524 28.64 15.41 10.87
N ALA A 525 29.06 15.42 12.13
CA ALA A 525 28.45 14.60 13.15
C ALA A 525 27.03 15.09 13.48
N ILE A 526 26.05 14.18 13.48
CA ILE A 526 24.65 14.51 13.73
C ILE A 526 24.45 14.82 15.22
N ILE A 527 23.86 15.98 15.52
CA ILE A 527 23.43 16.33 16.88
C ILE A 527 22.12 15.60 17.22
N GLN A 528 22.17 14.70 18.20
CA GLN A 528 21.00 13.93 18.66
C GLN A 528 20.31 14.57 19.85
N ASN A 529 21.08 15.03 20.84
CA ASN A 529 20.54 15.64 22.04
C ASN A 529 21.40 16.84 22.46
N VAL A 530 20.75 17.87 22.98
CA VAL A 530 21.41 19.03 23.57
C VAL A 530 20.76 19.36 24.90
N SER A 531 21.56 19.55 25.95
CA SER A 531 21.11 20.04 27.25
C SER A 531 21.79 21.38 27.55
N TYR A 532 21.02 22.35 28.03
CA TYR A 532 21.51 23.67 28.42
C TYR A 532 21.13 23.94 29.87
N ASP A 533 22.13 24.22 30.71
CA ASP A 533 21.92 24.79 32.03
C ASP A 533 22.17 26.31 31.95
N LEU A 534 21.07 27.06 31.86
CA LEU A 534 21.11 28.52 31.74
C LEU A 534 21.56 29.23 33.02
N THR A 535 21.68 28.50 34.14
CA THR A 535 22.22 29.01 35.40
C THR A 535 23.73 28.98 35.38
N THR A 536 24.32 27.86 34.94
CA THR A 536 25.78 27.68 34.92
C THR A 536 26.44 28.11 33.61
N GLY A 537 25.66 28.29 32.55
CA GLY A 537 26.20 28.56 31.20
C GLY A 537 26.66 27.30 30.48
N THR A 538 26.30 26.11 30.95
CA THR A 538 26.80 24.84 30.43
C THR A 538 25.91 24.32 29.30
N THR A 539 26.51 23.94 28.17
CA THR A 539 25.87 23.29 27.02
C THR A 539 26.48 21.91 26.80
N GLN A 540 25.70 20.86 26.98
CA GLN A 540 26.11 19.48 26.71
C GLN A 540 25.49 18.99 25.41
N VAL A 541 26.32 18.52 24.49
CA VAL A 541 25.90 18.03 23.17
C VAL A 541 26.21 16.54 23.06
N THR A 542 25.23 15.76 22.60
CA THR A 542 25.38 14.33 22.32
C THR A 542 25.23 14.10 20.82
N LEU A 543 26.18 13.38 20.24
CA LEU A 543 26.31 13.06 18.82
C LEU A 543 26.10 11.57 18.59
N GLY A 544 25.63 11.20 17.40
CA GLY A 544 25.52 9.81 16.98
C GLY A 544 24.33 9.54 16.08
N PHE A 545 24.04 8.26 15.85
CA PHE A 545 22.79 7.84 15.24
C PHE A 545 21.62 8.02 16.19
N ASN A 546 20.44 8.17 15.60
CA ASN A 546 19.22 8.21 16.38
C ASN A 546 19.01 6.85 17.07
N ARG A 547 19.00 6.86 18.41
CA ARG A 547 18.78 5.64 19.21
C ARG A 547 17.36 5.11 19.07
N GLU A 548 16.39 5.96 18.75
CA GLU A 548 15.00 5.57 18.42
C GLU A 548 14.90 4.88 17.05
N LEU A 549 15.95 4.97 16.22
CA LEU A 549 16.06 4.31 14.92
C LEU A 549 17.23 3.29 14.88
N GLY A 550 17.95 3.13 15.99
CA GLY A 550 19.38 2.81 15.94
C GLY A 550 19.71 1.33 16.03
N ALA A 551 20.51 0.83 15.07
CA ALA A 551 21.39 -0.37 15.06
C ALA A 551 21.00 -1.63 15.89
N GLY A 552 20.82 -1.54 17.21
CA GLY A 552 20.16 -2.61 17.98
C GLY A 552 18.69 -2.81 17.56
N ASP A 553 18.08 -1.72 17.12
CA ASP A 553 16.79 -1.64 16.45
C ASP A 553 16.90 -1.83 14.93
N LEU A 554 18.08 -1.83 14.28
CA LEU A 554 18.18 -2.40 12.92
C LEU A 554 17.87 -3.89 12.96
N VAL A 555 18.32 -4.62 13.99
CA VAL A 555 17.92 -6.01 14.24
C VAL A 555 16.44 -6.12 14.61
N ALA A 556 15.85 -5.12 15.28
CA ALA A 556 14.41 -5.10 15.58
C ALA A 556 13.55 -4.66 14.39
N ILE A 557 14.02 -3.77 13.51
CA ILE A 557 13.49 -3.44 12.18
C ILE A 557 13.57 -4.70 11.31
N MET A 558 14.70 -5.42 11.32
CA MET A 558 14.90 -6.73 10.70
C MET A 558 13.91 -7.79 11.25
N ARG A 559 13.49 -7.70 12.53
CA ARG A 559 12.50 -8.60 13.14
C ARG A 559 11.05 -8.15 12.97
N SER A 560 10.77 -6.85 12.95
CA SER A 560 9.44 -6.23 12.85
C SER A 560 8.80 -6.53 11.50
N ASN A 561 9.57 -6.47 10.41
CA ASN A 561 9.02 -6.82 9.08
C ASN A 561 8.93 -8.35 8.86
N ARG A 562 9.51 -9.18 9.73
CA ARG A 562 9.31 -10.64 9.70
C ARG A 562 7.89 -11.05 10.13
N ARG A 563 7.17 -10.14 10.79
CA ARG A 563 5.76 -10.27 11.18
C ARG A 563 4.93 -9.12 10.62
N ARG A 564 5.35 -8.53 9.48
CA ARG A 564 4.54 -7.54 8.76
C ARG A 564 3.19 -8.20 8.47
N THR A 565 2.12 -7.54 8.90
CA THR A 565 0.78 -7.92 8.43
C THR A 565 0.70 -7.40 7.01
N LEU A 566 0.51 -8.31 6.05
CA LEU A 566 0.35 -7.90 4.66
C LEU A 566 -0.85 -6.97 4.56
N ALA A 567 -0.68 -5.88 3.80
CA ALA A 567 -1.76 -4.95 3.55
C ALA A 567 -2.90 -5.70 2.83
N ASP A 568 -4.13 -5.53 3.30
CA ASP A 568 -5.29 -6.02 2.56
C ASP A 568 -5.50 -5.12 1.34
N VAL A 569 -5.23 -5.68 0.18
CA VAL A 569 -5.27 -5.01 -1.12
C VAL A 569 -6.68 -4.50 -1.47
N GLY A 570 -7.73 -5.06 -0.84
CA GLY A 570 -9.11 -4.61 -1.01
C GLY A 570 -9.49 -3.35 -0.24
N LEU A 571 -8.62 -2.82 0.64
CA LEU A 571 -8.89 -1.60 1.40
C LEU A 571 -8.60 -0.36 0.55
N VAL A 572 -9.60 0.10 -0.18
CA VAL A 572 -9.58 1.41 -0.84
C VAL A 572 -9.81 2.48 0.23
N ARG A 573 -8.86 3.40 0.38
CA ARG A 573 -9.04 4.62 1.18
C ARG A 573 -9.94 5.58 0.43
N ALA A 574 -10.56 6.53 1.14
CA ALA A 574 -11.13 7.68 0.46
C ALA A 574 -11.00 8.93 1.34
N THR A 575 -10.58 10.03 0.74
CA THR A 575 -10.39 11.35 1.40
C THR A 575 -9.22 11.42 2.40
N GLY A 576 -8.02 11.17 1.88
CA GLY A 576 -6.87 12.08 1.88
C GLY A 576 -6.20 12.59 3.16
N ARG A 577 -6.76 12.43 4.35
CA ARG A 577 -6.15 12.92 5.59
C ARG A 577 -6.24 11.86 6.68
N TYR A 578 -5.12 11.66 7.38
CA TYR A 578 -4.87 10.58 8.33
C TYR A 578 -5.71 10.70 9.60
#